data_AF-A0A7S1I1X5-F1
#
_entry.id   AF-A0A7S1I1X5-F1
#
_cell.length_a   1.000
_cell.length_b   1.000
_cell.length_c   1.000
_cell.angle_alpha   90.00
_cell.angle_beta   90.00
_cell.angle_gamma   90.00
#
_symmetry.space_group_name_H-M   'P 1'
#
loop_
_entity.id
_entity.type
_entity.pdbx_description
1 polymer ?
#
loop_
_entity_poly.entity_id
_entity_poly.type
_entity_poly.pdbx_seq_one_letter_code
_entity_poly.pdbx_strand_id
1 'polypeptide(L)'
;MPLVATMGGAGSGMRPLSASTTPLVRRACAEAEEVGDLEVLEGLNTESQSGSTPWTVGEGGEVMKMVGAAKYITLKVGTFPDLCEDLIDMHLGRGDTVAAMVVCEKMNADLPRFGWTQLRHAELMHKLNDNRPLEVRDCAKTALWTLPMWSMGSDTSAAVERLLDLADGVPTETDGSGFIMRTVADLGAFKLTKSKDMQKDKLKQGETTPEQIALDRADSLMDAVALGAAGAAGNWRDVAFLEELASFCDEGYCKEAAAFVRS
;
A
#
# COMPACT_ATOMS: atom_id res chain seq x y z
N MET A 1 -4.52 -13.97 0.70
CA MET A 1 -4.27 -12.68 1.36
C MET A 1 -2.96 -12.11 0.86
N PRO A 2 -2.84 -10.77 0.71
CA PRO A 2 -1.57 -10.12 0.45
C PRO A 2 -0.60 -10.38 1.60
N LEU A 3 0.66 -10.59 1.26
CA LEU A 3 1.75 -10.75 2.20
C LEU A 3 2.37 -9.39 2.45
N VAL A 4 2.55 -9.06 3.72
CA VAL A 4 3.15 -7.80 4.17
C VAL A 4 4.30 -8.09 5.12
N ALA A 5 5.37 -7.32 5.02
CA ALA A 5 6.42 -7.27 6.02
C ALA A 5 6.03 -6.30 7.13
N THR A 6 6.15 -6.73 8.38
CA THR A 6 6.13 -5.81 9.52
C THR A 6 7.54 -5.25 9.69
N MET A 7 7.67 -3.93 9.67
CA MET A 7 8.97 -3.29 9.92
C MET A 7 9.14 -3.22 11.45
N GLY A 8 10.06 -4.01 12.01
CA GLY A 8 10.34 -4.01 13.45
C GLY A 8 11.20 -2.80 13.87
N GLY A 9 10.77 -2.03 14.86
CA GLY A 9 11.52 -0.90 15.42
C GLY A 9 10.62 0.21 16.01
N ALA A 10 11.18 1.40 16.23
CA ALA A 10 10.44 2.62 16.61
C ALA A 10 9.50 3.12 15.50
N GLY A 11 9.63 2.56 14.30
CA GLY A 11 8.77 2.82 13.17
C GLY A 11 7.72 1.73 13.01
N SER A 12 6.45 2.10 13.12
CA SER A 12 5.33 1.17 13.02
C SER A 12 4.70 1.21 11.63
N GLY A 13 4.66 0.08 10.92
CA GLY A 13 3.79 -0.06 9.74
C GLY A 13 4.04 -1.35 8.96
N MET A 14 3.24 -1.54 7.91
CA MET A 14 3.25 -2.73 7.07
C MET A 14 3.66 -2.38 5.64
N ARG A 15 4.65 -3.07 5.07
CA ARG A 15 5.04 -2.91 3.66
C ARG A 15 4.52 -4.09 2.82
N PRO A 16 3.88 -3.86 1.67
CA PRO A 16 3.52 -4.95 0.77
C PRO A 16 4.76 -5.72 0.30
N LEU A 17 4.69 -7.05 0.36
CA LEU A 17 5.68 -7.94 -0.23
C LEU A 17 5.13 -8.56 -1.52
N SER A 18 3.92 -9.11 -1.47
CA SER A 18 3.32 -9.81 -2.61
C SER A 18 1.80 -9.87 -2.48
N ALA A 19 1.08 -9.98 -3.59
CA ALA A 19 -0.37 -10.18 -3.58
C ALA A 19 -0.79 -11.54 -2.95
N SER A 20 0.09 -12.55 -3.01
CA SER A 20 -0.12 -13.85 -2.36
C SER A 20 1.18 -14.64 -2.23
N THR A 21 1.11 -15.83 -1.64
CA THR A 21 2.24 -16.77 -1.50
C THR A 21 2.74 -17.27 -2.86
N THR A 22 1.86 -17.54 -3.81
CA THR A 22 2.25 -18.10 -5.12
C THR A 22 3.19 -17.20 -5.92
N PRO A 23 2.92 -15.90 -6.16
CA PRO A 23 3.87 -15.02 -6.82
C PRO A 23 5.16 -14.87 -6.03
N LEU A 24 5.10 -14.85 -4.69
CA LEU A 24 6.30 -14.70 -3.86
C LEU A 24 7.25 -15.90 -4.02
N VAL A 25 6.72 -17.12 -3.96
CA VAL A 25 7.51 -18.35 -4.17
C VAL A 25 8.06 -18.38 -5.59
N ARG A 26 7.24 -18.04 -6.60
CA ARG A 26 7.69 -18.02 -8.00
C ARG A 26 8.75 -16.94 -8.26
N ARG A 27 8.68 -15.81 -7.57
CA ARG A 27 9.74 -14.79 -7.58
C ARG A 27 11.04 -15.38 -7.03
N ALA A 28 10.99 -16.05 -5.88
CA ALA A 28 12.17 -16.67 -5.29
C ALA A 28 12.77 -17.76 -6.20
N CYS A 29 11.94 -18.56 -6.88
CA CYS A 29 12.43 -19.54 -7.87
C CYS A 29 13.11 -18.87 -9.07
N ALA A 30 12.56 -17.76 -9.58
CA ALA A 30 13.14 -17.00 -10.69
C ALA A 30 14.49 -16.38 -10.31
N GLU A 31 14.61 -15.82 -9.10
CA GLU A 31 15.86 -15.26 -8.58
C GLU A 31 16.91 -16.37 -8.33
N ALA A 32 16.50 -17.52 -7.79
CA ALA A 32 17.37 -18.68 -7.61
C ALA A 32 17.89 -19.24 -8.95
N GLU A 33 17.05 -19.28 -9.99
CA GLU A 33 17.45 -19.71 -11.33
C GLU A 33 18.47 -18.74 -11.96
N GLU A 34 18.33 -17.43 -11.77
CA GLU A 34 19.28 -16.44 -12.29
C GLU A 34 20.66 -16.58 -11.64
N VAL A 35 20.71 -16.88 -10.34
CA VAL A 35 21.95 -17.11 -9.58
C VAL A 35 22.52 -18.52 -9.81
N GLY A 36 21.70 -19.46 -10.29
CA GLY A 36 22.07 -20.86 -10.48
C GLY A 36 22.02 -21.70 -9.21
N ASP A 37 21.24 -21.27 -8.21
CA ASP A 37 21.05 -21.97 -6.93
C ASP A 37 19.96 -23.04 -7.05
N LEU A 38 20.36 -24.22 -7.52
CA LEU A 38 19.45 -25.35 -7.75
C LEU A 38 18.93 -25.97 -6.45
N GLU A 39 19.66 -25.86 -5.34
CA GLU A 39 19.25 -26.42 -4.05
C GLU A 39 18.06 -25.65 -3.48
N VAL A 40 18.13 -24.30 -3.52
CA VAL A 40 17.02 -23.44 -3.13
C VAL A 40 15.80 -23.65 -4.03
N LEU A 41 16.01 -23.81 -5.34
CA LEU A 41 14.92 -24.02 -6.30
C LEU A 41 14.18 -25.35 -6.04
N GLU A 42 14.91 -26.45 -5.78
CA GLU A 42 14.31 -27.74 -5.42
C GLU A 42 13.56 -27.68 -4.08
N GLY A 43 14.11 -26.98 -3.08
CA GLY A 43 13.45 -26.76 -1.79
C GLY A 43 12.12 -26.02 -1.93
N LEU A 44 12.12 -24.87 -2.62
CA LEU A 44 10.93 -24.05 -2.85
C LEU A 44 9.84 -24.79 -3.63
N ASN A 45 10.22 -25.57 -4.65
CA ASN A 45 9.27 -26.38 -5.42
C ASN A 45 8.63 -27.50 -4.61
N THR A 46 9.35 -28.05 -3.64
CA THR A 46 8.83 -29.11 -2.75
C THR A 46 7.80 -28.54 -1.78
N GLU A 47 8.03 -27.33 -1.25
CA GLU A 47 7.11 -26.64 -0.34
C GLU A 47 5.87 -26.03 -1.06
N SER A 48 6.01 -25.70 -2.35
CA SER A 48 4.95 -25.09 -3.17
C SER A 48 3.81 -26.05 -3.60
N GLN A 49 3.92 -27.35 -3.31
CA GLN A 49 2.98 -28.39 -3.78
C GLN A 49 1.54 -28.26 -3.24
N SER A 50 1.27 -27.36 -2.30
CA SER A 50 -0.09 -27.02 -1.89
C SER A 50 -0.73 -25.98 -2.82
N GLY A 51 -1.07 -26.40 -4.04
CA GLY A 51 -2.04 -25.68 -4.89
C GLY A 51 -1.52 -24.72 -5.95
N SER A 52 -0.21 -24.66 -6.24
CA SER A 52 0.33 -23.87 -7.35
C SER A 52 1.10 -24.72 -8.37
N THR A 53 1.19 -24.26 -9.63
CA THR A 53 1.97 -24.95 -10.66
C THR A 53 3.46 -24.86 -10.32
N PRO A 54 4.18 -25.99 -10.19
CA PRO A 54 5.60 -26.02 -9.88
C PRO A 54 6.41 -25.21 -10.89
N TRP A 55 7.44 -24.52 -10.42
CA TRP A 55 8.38 -23.82 -11.29
C TRP A 55 9.23 -24.84 -12.04
N THR A 56 9.27 -24.76 -13.37
CA THR A 56 10.13 -25.64 -14.16
C THR A 56 11.48 -24.96 -14.40
N VAL A 57 12.59 -25.64 -14.14
CA VAL A 57 13.92 -25.09 -14.44
C VAL A 57 14.00 -24.73 -15.93
N GLY A 58 14.33 -23.47 -16.23
CA GLY A 58 14.33 -22.95 -17.59
C GLY A 58 13.01 -22.29 -18.02
N GLU A 59 12.03 -22.16 -17.12
CA GLU A 59 10.77 -21.45 -17.36
C GLU A 59 10.99 -19.93 -17.56
N GLY A 60 12.06 -19.38 -16.99
CA GLY A 60 12.56 -18.04 -17.32
C GLY A 60 13.02 -17.92 -18.77
N GLY A 61 13.56 -19.02 -19.31
CA GLY A 61 13.96 -19.19 -20.70
C GLY A 61 14.92 -18.12 -21.21
N GLU A 62 14.83 -17.81 -22.50
CA GLU A 62 15.62 -16.74 -23.12
C GLU A 62 15.20 -15.34 -22.68
N VAL A 63 13.93 -15.16 -22.26
CA VAL A 63 13.41 -13.86 -21.87
C VAL A 63 14.12 -13.37 -20.61
N MET A 64 14.21 -14.21 -19.57
CA MET A 64 14.95 -13.87 -18.36
C MET A 64 16.43 -13.57 -18.65
N LYS A 65 17.07 -14.32 -19.55
CA LYS A 65 18.46 -14.06 -19.97
C LYS A 65 18.64 -12.73 -20.70
N MET A 66 17.65 -12.30 -21.49
CA MET A 66 17.72 -11.04 -22.24
C MET A 66 17.41 -9.82 -21.39
N VAL A 67 16.49 -9.92 -20.42
CA VAL A 67 15.98 -8.76 -19.67
C VAL A 67 16.34 -8.74 -18.19
N GLY A 68 16.95 -9.81 -17.66
CA GLY A 68 17.21 -10.02 -16.23
C GLY A 68 15.97 -10.50 -15.46
N ALA A 69 16.17 -11.09 -14.29
CA ALA A 69 15.05 -11.63 -13.49
C ALA A 69 14.08 -10.54 -13.05
N ALA A 70 14.55 -9.37 -12.60
CA ALA A 70 13.68 -8.28 -12.12
C ALA A 70 12.60 -7.88 -13.14
N LYS A 71 12.96 -7.72 -14.41
CA LYS A 71 12.02 -7.37 -15.49
C LYS A 71 11.15 -8.56 -15.90
N TYR A 72 11.70 -9.77 -15.91
CA TYR A 72 10.91 -10.99 -16.15
C TYR A 72 9.82 -11.15 -15.08
N ILE A 73 10.20 -11.04 -13.80
CA ILE A 73 9.31 -11.24 -12.65
C ILE A 73 8.16 -10.24 -12.70
N THR A 74 8.46 -8.96 -12.90
CA THR A 74 7.44 -7.90 -13.00
C THR A 74 6.46 -8.11 -14.16
N LEU A 75 6.88 -8.74 -15.26
CA LEU A 75 6.06 -8.97 -16.45
C LEU A 75 5.30 -10.31 -16.44
N LYS A 76 5.85 -11.36 -15.80
CA LYS A 76 5.39 -12.74 -15.94
C LYS A 76 4.96 -13.40 -14.64
N VAL A 77 5.53 -13.00 -13.50
CA VAL A 77 5.26 -13.61 -12.20
C VAL A 77 4.24 -12.81 -11.42
N GLY A 78 4.44 -11.50 -11.33
CA GLY A 78 3.58 -10.60 -10.59
C GLY A 78 4.23 -9.26 -10.34
N THR A 79 3.46 -8.33 -9.79
CA THR A 79 3.92 -6.98 -9.49
C THR A 79 4.41 -6.91 -8.05
N PHE A 80 5.68 -6.50 -7.89
CA PHE A 80 6.33 -6.38 -6.60
C PHE A 80 6.80 -4.93 -6.41
N PRO A 81 6.47 -4.27 -5.28
CA PRO A 81 6.77 -2.85 -5.09
C PRO A 81 8.26 -2.50 -5.23
N ASP A 82 9.12 -3.31 -4.65
CA ASP A 82 10.58 -3.14 -4.68
C ASP A 82 11.14 -3.27 -6.10
N LEU A 83 10.74 -4.30 -6.84
CA LEU A 83 11.16 -4.47 -8.24
C LEU A 83 10.61 -3.35 -9.13
N CYS A 84 9.39 -2.88 -8.86
CA CYS A 84 8.83 -1.72 -9.58
C CYS A 84 9.62 -0.44 -9.31
N GLU A 85 10.03 -0.20 -8.07
CA GLU A 85 10.89 0.94 -7.71
C GLU A 85 12.24 0.88 -8.44
N ASP A 86 12.89 -0.27 -8.44
CA ASP A 86 14.16 -0.47 -9.16
C ASP A 86 14.01 -0.25 -10.67
N LEU A 87 12.90 -0.72 -11.26
CA LEU A 87 12.59 -0.50 -12.67
C LEU A 87 12.32 0.97 -12.97
N ILE A 88 11.60 1.69 -12.10
CA ILE A 88 11.35 3.13 -12.22
C ILE A 88 12.70 3.87 -12.23
N ASP A 89 13.56 3.62 -11.24
CA ASP A 89 14.87 4.27 -11.15
C ASP A 89 15.77 3.94 -12.34
N MET A 90 15.72 2.70 -12.85
CA MET A 90 16.42 2.29 -14.07
C MET A 90 15.92 3.00 -15.33
N HIS A 91 14.60 3.17 -15.49
CA HIS A 91 14.02 3.92 -16.60
C HIS A 91 14.34 5.41 -16.52
N LEU A 92 14.28 6.00 -15.32
CA LEU A 92 14.69 7.39 -15.07
C LEU A 92 16.18 7.60 -15.38
N GLY A 93 17.05 6.67 -14.98
CA GLY A 93 18.48 6.73 -15.30
C GLY A 93 18.80 6.68 -16.79
N ARG A 94 17.89 6.15 -17.61
CA ARG A 94 17.98 6.14 -19.08
C ARG A 94 17.32 7.37 -19.74
N GLY A 95 16.67 8.23 -18.95
CA GLY A 95 15.88 9.35 -19.44
C GLY A 95 14.52 8.95 -20.04
N ASP A 96 14.06 7.71 -19.82
CA ASP A 96 12.78 7.21 -20.32
C ASP A 96 11.68 7.45 -19.28
N THR A 97 11.19 8.69 -19.24
CA THR A 97 10.18 9.13 -18.28
C THR A 97 8.83 8.46 -18.50
N VAL A 98 8.50 8.14 -19.75
CA VAL A 98 7.24 7.46 -20.11
C VAL A 98 7.23 6.05 -19.56
N ALA A 99 8.30 5.28 -19.73
CA ALA A 99 8.37 3.93 -19.19
C ALA A 99 8.35 3.93 -17.65
N ALA A 100 9.02 4.89 -17.00
CA ALA A 100 8.96 5.05 -15.55
C ALA A 100 7.52 5.29 -15.06
N MET A 101 6.76 6.17 -15.73
CA MET A 101 5.35 6.43 -15.42
C MET A 101 4.48 5.20 -15.61
N VAL A 102 4.65 4.47 -16.72
CA VAL A 102 3.88 3.24 -16.99
C VAL A 102 4.10 2.18 -15.91
N VAL A 103 5.33 2.01 -15.43
CA VAL A 103 5.62 1.07 -14.33
C VAL A 103 4.95 1.53 -13.04
N CYS A 104 5.01 2.84 -12.73
CA CYS A 104 4.39 3.39 -11.54
C CYS A 104 2.86 3.27 -11.55
N GLU A 105 2.21 3.56 -12.68
CA GLU A 105 0.76 3.40 -12.84
C GLU A 105 0.33 1.94 -12.74
N LYS A 106 1.09 1.03 -13.36
CA LYS A 106 0.87 -0.42 -13.22
C LYS A 106 0.97 -0.86 -11.75
N MET A 107 1.98 -0.38 -11.03
CA MET A 107 2.14 -0.67 -9.59
C MET A 107 0.91 -0.21 -8.79
N ASN A 108 0.39 0.99 -9.06
CA ASN A 108 -0.82 1.51 -8.41
C ASN A 108 -2.07 0.69 -8.74
N ALA A 109 -2.22 0.26 -9.99
CA ALA A 109 -3.37 -0.53 -10.43
C ALA A 109 -3.37 -1.95 -9.83
N ASP A 110 -2.20 -2.58 -9.74
CA ASP A 110 -2.06 -3.94 -9.22
C ASP A 110 -2.06 -3.98 -7.67
N LEU A 111 -1.72 -2.86 -7.02
CA LEU A 111 -1.65 -2.71 -5.55
C LEU A 111 -2.49 -1.51 -5.04
N PRO A 112 -3.82 -1.50 -5.29
CA PRO A 112 -4.67 -0.33 -5.07
C PRO A 112 -4.92 0.03 -3.59
N ARG A 113 -4.54 -0.85 -2.66
CA ARG A 113 -4.76 -0.69 -1.20
C ARG A 113 -3.46 -0.48 -0.42
N PHE A 114 -2.41 -0.03 -1.09
CA PHE A 114 -1.13 0.27 -0.45
C PHE A 114 -0.77 1.71 -0.70
N GLY A 115 -0.77 2.52 0.35
CA GLY A 115 -0.57 3.94 0.22
C GLY A 115 0.83 4.31 -0.27
N TRP A 116 1.81 3.46 0.03
CA TRP A 116 3.17 3.60 -0.46
C TRP A 116 3.26 3.79 -1.98
N THR A 117 2.45 3.08 -2.77
CA THR A 117 2.53 3.14 -4.24
C THR A 117 2.07 4.51 -4.76
N GLN A 118 1.01 5.06 -4.16
CA GLN A 118 0.49 6.39 -4.47
C GLN A 118 1.46 7.51 -4.04
N LEU A 119 2.13 7.35 -2.90
CA LEU A 119 3.21 8.25 -2.49
C LEU A 119 4.31 8.29 -3.55
N ARG A 120 4.79 7.12 -3.99
CA ARG A 120 5.83 7.01 -5.04
C ARG A 120 5.39 7.64 -6.35
N HIS A 121 4.12 7.55 -6.70
CA HIS A 121 3.57 8.19 -7.88
C HIS A 121 3.58 9.73 -7.78
N ALA A 122 3.15 10.28 -6.65
CA ALA A 122 3.23 11.73 -6.42
C ALA A 122 4.68 12.24 -6.41
N GLU A 123 5.61 11.50 -5.80
CA GLU A 123 7.04 11.80 -5.81
C GLU A 123 7.63 11.74 -7.23
N LEU A 124 7.23 10.75 -8.04
CA LEU A 124 7.64 10.63 -9.44
C LEU A 124 7.13 11.81 -10.27
N MET A 125 5.84 12.16 -10.15
CA MET A 125 5.26 13.33 -10.82
C MET A 125 5.98 14.62 -10.44
N HIS A 126 6.33 14.77 -9.16
CA HIS A 126 7.10 15.93 -8.70
C HIS A 126 8.51 15.97 -9.30
N LYS A 127 9.20 14.83 -9.39
CA LYS A 127 10.54 14.73 -10.03
C LYS A 127 10.48 15.05 -11.53
N LEU A 128 9.41 14.64 -12.20
CA LEU A 128 9.18 14.84 -13.64
C LEU A 128 8.52 16.19 -13.96
N ASN A 129 8.44 17.11 -12.99
CA ASN A 129 7.70 18.35 -13.10
C ASN A 129 8.38 19.36 -14.04
N ASP A 130 8.30 19.11 -15.34
CA ASP A 130 8.56 20.10 -16.37
C ASP A 130 7.26 20.89 -16.62
N ASN A 131 7.06 21.97 -15.85
CA ASN A 131 5.94 22.92 -15.98
C ASN A 131 4.53 22.36 -15.72
N ARG A 132 4.35 21.35 -14.87
CA ARG A 132 3.04 20.75 -14.54
C ARG A 132 2.71 20.78 -13.04
N PRO A 133 2.82 21.93 -12.34
CA PRO A 133 2.61 21.99 -10.89
C PRO A 133 1.17 21.63 -10.47
N LEU A 134 0.19 21.86 -11.33
CA LEU A 134 -1.21 21.51 -11.05
C LEU A 134 -1.42 19.98 -11.03
N GLU A 135 -0.80 19.26 -11.97
CA GLU A 135 -0.90 17.79 -12.03
C GLU A 135 -0.22 17.14 -10.81
N VAL A 136 0.94 17.67 -10.39
CA VAL A 136 1.63 17.22 -9.17
C VAL A 136 0.76 17.44 -7.94
N ARG A 137 0.18 18.63 -7.81
CA ARG A 137 -0.69 18.98 -6.69
C ARG A 137 -1.92 18.10 -6.63
N ASP A 138 -2.57 17.88 -7.78
CA ASP A 138 -3.78 17.07 -7.83
C ASP A 138 -3.47 15.59 -7.56
N CYS A 139 -2.31 15.09 -8.05
CA CYS A 139 -1.80 13.76 -7.69
C CYS A 139 -1.56 13.61 -6.18
N ALA A 140 -0.91 14.60 -5.54
CA ALA A 140 -0.68 14.60 -4.10
C ALA A 140 -1.99 14.65 -3.29
N LYS A 141 -3.00 15.40 -3.76
CA LYS A 141 -4.34 15.40 -3.15
C LYS A 141 -5.03 14.04 -3.27
N THR A 142 -5.03 13.46 -4.46
CA THR A 142 -5.59 12.12 -4.69
C THR A 142 -4.89 11.10 -3.80
N ALA A 143 -3.58 11.20 -3.67
CA ALA A 143 -2.81 10.38 -2.76
C ALA A 143 -3.35 10.53 -1.33
N LEU A 144 -3.36 11.74 -0.75
CA LEU A 144 -3.83 11.97 0.62
C LEU A 144 -5.27 11.49 0.90
N TRP A 145 -6.15 11.49 -0.10
CA TRP A 145 -7.52 10.98 0.02
C TRP A 145 -7.64 9.46 -0.05
N THR A 146 -6.87 8.84 -0.93
CA THR A 146 -7.01 7.41 -1.28
C THR A 146 -6.02 6.50 -0.57
N LEU A 147 -4.95 7.06 0.02
CA LEU A 147 -3.93 6.30 0.74
C LEU A 147 -4.49 5.68 2.04
N PRO A 148 -4.39 4.35 2.21
CA PRO A 148 -4.31 3.74 3.54
C PRO A 148 -2.94 4.06 4.12
N MET A 149 -2.86 5.09 4.95
CA MET A 149 -1.64 5.64 5.53
C MET A 149 -0.95 4.66 6.48
N TRP A 150 -1.71 3.76 7.10
CA TRP A 150 -1.18 2.65 7.91
C TRP A 150 -0.29 1.67 7.13
N SER A 151 -0.36 1.68 5.80
CA SER A 151 0.43 0.81 4.91
C SER A 151 1.74 1.44 4.38
N MET A 152 2.14 2.61 4.91
CA MET A 152 3.37 3.31 4.49
C MET A 152 4.61 2.97 5.31
N GLY A 153 4.49 2.24 6.43
CA GLY A 153 5.64 1.86 7.25
C GLY A 153 6.01 2.89 8.32
N SER A 154 7.28 2.89 8.72
CA SER A 154 7.83 3.71 9.82
C SER A 154 7.77 5.22 9.59
N ASP A 155 7.73 5.64 8.33
CA ASP A 155 7.94 7.03 7.93
C ASP A 155 6.63 7.70 7.53
N THR A 156 5.49 7.15 7.95
CA THR A 156 4.14 7.62 7.59
C THR A 156 3.96 9.12 7.79
N SER A 157 4.28 9.66 8.97
CA SER A 157 4.13 11.10 9.24
C SER A 157 4.97 11.96 8.30
N ALA A 158 6.25 11.61 8.12
CA ALA A 158 7.15 12.35 7.23
C ALA A 158 6.71 12.25 5.76
N ALA A 159 6.17 11.11 5.33
CA ALA A 159 5.61 10.93 3.99
C ALA A 159 4.36 11.80 3.78
N VAL A 160 3.46 11.83 4.77
CA VAL A 160 2.27 12.67 4.74
C VAL A 160 2.63 14.16 4.73
N GLU A 161 3.63 14.59 5.50
CA GLU A 161 4.12 15.98 5.46
C GLU A 161 4.56 16.38 4.05
N ARG A 162 5.38 15.54 3.39
CA ARG A 162 5.79 15.78 2.00
C ARG A 162 4.60 15.89 1.05
N LEU A 163 3.60 15.02 1.18
CA LEU A 163 2.40 15.07 0.35
C LEU A 163 1.55 16.32 0.62
N LEU A 164 1.42 16.74 1.88
CA LEU A 164 0.69 17.95 2.26
C LEU A 164 1.34 19.21 1.65
N ASP A 165 2.67 19.26 1.66
CA ASP A 165 3.44 20.33 1.03
C ASP A 165 3.21 20.36 -0.50
N LEU A 166 3.25 19.20 -1.16
CA LEU A 166 2.98 19.09 -2.60
C LEU A 166 1.53 19.44 -2.96
N ALA A 167 0.58 19.11 -2.08
CA ALA A 167 -0.85 19.35 -2.28
C ALA A 167 -1.27 20.81 -2.03
N ASP A 168 -0.42 21.61 -1.37
CA ASP A 168 -0.79 22.90 -0.76
C ASP A 168 -1.99 22.75 0.20
N GLY A 169 -1.96 21.66 0.97
CA GLY A 169 -3.05 21.22 1.84
C GLY A 169 -4.24 20.58 1.13
N VAL A 170 -5.16 20.05 1.93
CA VAL A 170 -6.36 19.32 1.46
C VAL A 170 -7.62 19.94 2.06
N PRO A 171 -8.57 20.42 1.24
CA PRO A 171 -9.82 20.99 1.75
C PRO A 171 -10.69 19.91 2.42
N THR A 172 -11.39 20.25 3.49
CA THR A 172 -12.41 19.36 4.06
C THR A 172 -13.69 19.42 3.22
N GLU A 173 -14.14 18.28 2.71
CA GLU A 173 -15.40 18.20 1.95
C GLU A 173 -16.65 18.27 2.85
N THR A 174 -16.49 18.11 4.16
CA THR A 174 -17.54 17.56 5.03
C THR A 174 -18.38 18.59 5.79
N ASP A 175 -17.99 19.87 5.87
CA ASP A 175 -18.69 20.83 6.76
C ASP A 175 -18.88 22.25 6.20
N GLY A 176 -18.40 22.53 4.98
CA GLY A 176 -18.50 23.88 4.41
C GLY A 176 -17.71 24.95 5.19
N SER A 177 -16.86 24.55 6.14
CA SER A 177 -16.05 25.47 6.96
C SER A 177 -14.94 26.16 6.17
N GLY A 178 -14.60 25.64 4.99
CA GLY A 178 -13.46 26.09 4.21
C GLY A 178 -12.11 25.74 4.87
N PHE A 179 -12.11 24.87 5.89
CA PHE A 179 -10.88 24.42 6.52
C PHE A 179 -10.03 23.62 5.53
N ILE A 180 -8.73 23.93 5.50
CA ILE A 180 -7.74 23.23 4.69
C ILE A 180 -6.80 22.54 5.66
N MET A 181 -6.81 21.20 5.65
CA MET A 181 -5.86 20.39 6.39
C MET A 181 -4.46 20.64 5.85
N ARG A 182 -3.55 21.11 6.71
CA ARG A 182 -2.16 21.45 6.33
C ARG A 182 -1.12 20.71 7.15
N THR A 183 -1.53 20.01 8.20
CA THR A 183 -0.63 19.27 9.07
C THR A 183 -1.04 17.80 9.18
N VAL A 184 -0.07 16.95 9.56
CA VAL A 184 -0.31 15.54 9.92
C VAL A 184 -1.35 15.44 11.03
N ALA A 185 -1.33 16.36 11.99
CA ALA A 185 -2.27 16.40 13.10
C ALA A 185 -3.71 16.68 12.63
N ASP A 186 -3.90 17.62 11.69
CA ASP A 186 -5.23 17.91 11.11
C ASP A 186 -5.80 16.67 10.43
N LEU A 187 -4.97 15.99 9.62
CA LEU A 187 -5.37 14.79 8.90
C LEU A 187 -5.65 13.62 9.85
N GLY A 188 -4.85 13.48 10.91
CA GLY A 188 -5.06 12.49 11.96
C GLY A 188 -6.39 12.70 12.70
N ALA A 189 -6.71 13.94 13.08
CA ALA A 189 -7.98 14.29 13.71
C ALA A 189 -9.17 14.04 12.77
N PHE A 190 -9.01 14.34 11.48
CA PHE A 190 -10.01 14.04 10.46
C PHE A 190 -10.27 12.53 10.33
N LYS A 191 -9.22 11.71 10.22
CA LYS A 191 -9.32 10.25 10.14
C LYS A 191 -9.98 9.65 11.39
N LEU A 192 -9.64 10.16 12.58
CA LEU A 192 -10.27 9.74 13.84
C LEU A 192 -11.76 10.14 13.92
N THR A 193 -12.13 11.27 13.32
CA THR A 193 -13.54 11.66 13.23
C THR A 193 -14.28 10.74 12.26
N LYS A 194 -13.68 10.43 11.12
CA LYS A 194 -14.22 9.53 10.10
C LYS A 194 -14.39 8.09 10.61
N SER A 195 -13.51 7.60 11.48
CA SER A 195 -13.67 6.26 12.09
C SER A 195 -14.92 6.15 12.97
N LYS A 196 -15.50 7.27 13.40
CA LYS A 196 -16.73 7.34 14.20
C LYS A 196 -17.97 7.63 13.35
N ASP A 197 -17.80 7.94 12.07
CA ASP A 197 -18.91 8.26 11.17
C ASP A 197 -19.58 6.98 10.65
N MET A 198 -20.86 6.84 10.98
CA MET A 198 -21.71 5.73 10.53
C MET A 198 -22.22 5.92 9.09
N GLN A 199 -21.90 7.03 8.42
CA GLN A 199 -22.30 7.33 7.04
C GLN A 199 -23.80 7.10 6.80
N LYS A 200 -24.64 7.54 7.76
CA LYS A 200 -26.09 7.22 7.80
C LYS A 200 -26.83 7.63 6.54
N ASP A 201 -26.39 8.71 5.88
CA ASP A 201 -27.04 9.19 4.67
C ASP A 201 -26.74 8.30 3.48
N LYS A 202 -25.51 7.80 3.34
CA LYS A 202 -25.13 6.82 2.31
C LYS A 202 -25.82 5.47 2.52
N LEU A 203 -25.97 5.05 3.78
CA LEU A 203 -26.78 3.87 4.13
C LEU A 203 -28.23 4.00 3.68
N LYS A 204 -28.87 5.15 3.97
CA LYS A 204 -30.26 5.41 3.57
C LYS A 204 -30.43 5.45 2.05
N GLN A 205 -29.41 5.94 1.34
CA GLN A 205 -29.40 6.02 -0.12
C GLN A 205 -29.03 4.69 -0.79
N GLY A 206 -28.58 3.70 -0.02
CA GLY A 206 -28.17 2.38 -0.53
C GLY A 206 -26.84 2.40 -1.30
N GLU A 207 -26.03 3.44 -1.13
CA GLU A 207 -24.73 3.59 -1.81
C GLU A 207 -23.64 2.69 -1.23
N THR A 208 -23.80 2.27 0.03
CA THR A 208 -22.84 1.44 0.74
C THR A 208 -23.55 0.50 1.70
N THR A 209 -22.90 -0.61 2.06
CA THR A 209 -23.44 -1.57 3.02
C THR A 209 -22.91 -1.30 4.43
N PRO A 210 -23.61 -1.77 5.48
CA PRO A 210 -23.11 -1.66 6.86
C PRO A 210 -21.72 -2.27 7.04
N GLU A 211 -21.46 -3.38 6.35
CA GLU A 211 -20.18 -4.08 6.38
C GLU A 211 -19.06 -3.22 5.77
N GLN A 212 -19.33 -2.57 4.64
CA GLN A 212 -18.37 -1.65 4.01
C GLN A 212 -18.07 -0.45 4.91
N ILE A 213 -19.08 0.09 5.58
CA ILE A 213 -18.87 1.18 6.54
C ILE A 213 -18.02 0.73 7.73
N ALA A 214 -18.24 -0.48 8.25
CA ALA A 214 -17.41 -1.01 9.32
C ALA A 214 -15.93 -1.11 8.88
N LEU A 215 -15.66 -1.59 7.67
CA LEU A 215 -14.30 -1.67 7.11
C LEU A 215 -13.69 -0.29 6.84
N ASP A 216 -14.46 0.67 6.32
CA ASP A 216 -14.01 2.06 6.13
C ASP A 216 -13.66 2.76 7.46
N ARG A 217 -14.41 2.44 8.51
CA ARG A 217 -14.16 2.93 9.87
C ARG A 217 -12.92 2.30 10.48
N ALA A 218 -12.69 1.00 10.27
CA ALA A 218 -11.44 0.32 10.62
C ALA A 218 -10.24 0.95 9.91
N ASP A 219 -10.34 1.17 8.60
CA ASP A 219 -9.29 1.80 7.79
C ASP A 219 -8.96 3.21 8.33
N SER A 220 -9.99 4.01 8.60
CA SER A 220 -9.83 5.36 9.15
C SER A 220 -9.24 5.37 10.57
N LEU A 221 -9.57 4.37 11.41
CA LEU A 221 -8.99 4.23 12.75
C LEU A 221 -7.51 3.87 12.68
N MET A 222 -7.15 2.93 11.80
CA MET A 222 -5.75 2.54 11.57
C MET A 222 -4.92 3.72 11.03
N ASP A 223 -5.47 4.51 10.11
CA ASP A 223 -4.84 5.74 9.62
C ASP A 223 -4.61 6.76 10.74
N ALA A 224 -5.60 6.96 11.62
CA ALA A 224 -5.47 7.88 12.75
C ALA A 224 -4.35 7.45 13.70
N VAL A 225 -4.22 6.15 13.99
CA VAL A 225 -3.11 5.62 14.80
C VAL A 225 -1.78 5.78 14.06
N ALA A 226 -1.72 5.50 12.76
CA ALA A 226 -0.51 5.65 11.95
C ALA A 226 0.01 7.10 11.91
N LEU A 227 -0.89 8.08 11.96
CA LEU A 227 -0.56 9.51 12.00
C LEU A 227 -0.29 10.04 13.42
N GLY A 228 -0.46 9.22 14.46
CA GLY A 228 -0.31 9.64 15.86
C GLY A 228 -1.39 10.63 16.31
N ALA A 229 -2.62 10.49 15.81
CA ALA A 229 -3.71 11.40 16.13
C ALA A 229 -3.98 11.46 17.65
N ALA A 230 -4.12 12.67 18.18
CA ALA A 230 -4.46 12.87 19.59
C ALA A 230 -5.84 12.24 19.90
N GLY A 231 -5.88 11.31 20.85
CA GLY A 231 -7.10 10.58 21.20
C GLY A 231 -7.37 9.32 20.36
N ALA A 232 -6.52 9.02 19.36
CA ALA A 232 -6.33 7.65 18.92
C ALA A 232 -5.42 6.94 19.93
N ALA A 233 -5.52 5.62 20.03
CA ALA A 233 -4.65 4.89 20.95
C ALA A 233 -3.19 5.07 20.53
N GLY A 234 -2.33 5.42 21.50
CA GLY A 234 -0.99 5.96 21.24
C GLY A 234 0.01 4.97 20.65
N ASN A 235 -0.38 3.73 20.35
CA ASN A 235 0.43 2.74 19.64
C ASN A 235 -0.45 1.55 19.18
N TRP A 236 0.05 0.79 18.19
CA TRP A 236 -0.58 -0.41 17.63
C TRP A 236 -0.81 -1.56 18.62
N ARG A 237 -0.24 -1.48 19.83
CA ARG A 237 -0.36 -2.52 20.89
C ARG A 237 -1.36 -2.13 21.97
N ASP A 238 -2.01 -0.98 21.84
CA ASP A 238 -2.99 -0.55 22.83
C ASP A 238 -4.23 -1.45 22.75
N VAL A 239 -4.60 -2.02 23.89
CA VAL A 239 -5.68 -3.00 24.00
C VAL A 239 -7.03 -2.39 23.62
N ALA A 240 -7.28 -1.12 23.96
CA ALA A 240 -8.55 -0.48 23.63
C ALA A 240 -8.69 -0.28 22.12
N PHE A 241 -7.60 0.09 21.44
CA PHE A 241 -7.58 0.14 19.98
C PHE A 241 -7.75 -1.22 19.33
N LEU A 242 -7.07 -2.26 19.82
CA LEU A 242 -7.20 -3.61 19.28
C LEU A 242 -8.64 -4.12 19.41
N GLU A 243 -9.30 -3.89 20.55
CA GLU A 243 -10.71 -4.27 20.72
C GLU A 243 -11.66 -3.47 19.81
N GLU A 244 -11.44 -2.15 19.66
CA GLU A 244 -12.24 -1.33 18.74
C GLU A 244 -12.05 -1.79 17.29
N LEU A 245 -10.81 -2.02 16.86
CA LEU A 245 -10.51 -2.54 15.52
C LEU A 245 -11.13 -3.92 15.29
N ALA A 246 -11.03 -4.83 16.27
CA ALA A 246 -11.63 -6.15 16.18
C ALA A 246 -13.16 -6.10 16.08
N SER A 247 -13.80 -5.14 16.77
CA SER A 247 -15.25 -4.94 16.66
C SER A 247 -15.67 -4.52 15.25
N PHE A 248 -14.92 -3.63 14.59
CA PHE A 248 -15.16 -3.26 13.20
C PHE A 248 -14.92 -4.42 12.24
N CYS A 249 -13.90 -5.24 12.48
CA CYS A 249 -13.68 -6.45 11.70
C CYS A 249 -14.84 -7.46 11.84
N ASP A 250 -15.41 -7.63 13.04
CA ASP A 250 -16.58 -8.48 13.25
C ASP A 250 -17.83 -7.94 12.53
N GLU A 251 -18.09 -6.63 12.62
CA GLU A 251 -19.16 -5.94 11.89
C GLU A 251 -18.99 -6.04 10.37
N GLY A 252 -17.74 -6.04 9.88
CA GLY A 252 -17.38 -6.24 8.47
C GLY A 252 -17.32 -7.71 8.02
N TYR A 253 -17.73 -8.67 8.87
CA TYR A 253 -17.65 -10.11 8.63
C TYR A 253 -16.23 -10.68 8.39
N CYS A 254 -15.19 -9.98 8.84
CA CYS A 254 -13.79 -10.44 8.82
C CYS A 254 -13.41 -11.13 10.13
N LYS A 255 -14.09 -12.25 10.46
CA LYS A 255 -13.92 -12.95 11.75
C LYS A 255 -12.49 -13.42 12.04
N GLU A 256 -11.78 -13.88 11.01
CA GLU A 256 -10.38 -14.32 11.14
C GLU A 256 -9.47 -13.14 11.49
N ALA A 257 -9.70 -11.97 10.90
CA ALA A 257 -8.97 -10.74 11.22
C ALA A 257 -9.29 -10.28 12.64
N ALA A 258 -10.56 -10.31 13.04
CA ALA A 258 -10.97 -9.96 14.40
C ALA A 258 -10.33 -10.90 15.45
N ALA A 259 -10.23 -12.19 15.16
CA ALA A 259 -9.56 -13.17 16.03
C ALA A 259 -8.05 -12.91 16.13
N PHE A 260 -7.39 -12.58 15.02
CA PHE A 260 -5.98 -12.24 14.97
C PHE A 260 -5.66 -10.95 15.75
N VAL A 261 -6.50 -9.93 15.63
CA VAL A 261 -6.29 -8.65 16.33
C VAL A 261 -6.43 -8.81 17.85
N ARG A 262 -7.26 -9.75 18.32
CA ARG A 262 -7.46 -10.04 19.75
C ARG A 262 -6.43 -11.00 20.37
N SER A 263 -5.64 -11.70 19.56
CA SER A 263 -4.66 -12.69 20.05
C SER A 263 -3.39 -12.05 20.59
#